data_AF-A0A671TJ00-F1
#
_entry.id   AF-A0A671TJ00-F1
#
_cell.length_a   1.000
_cell.length_b   1.000
_cell.length_c   1.000
_cell.angle_alpha   90.00
_cell.angle_beta   90.00
_cell.angle_gamma   90.00
#
_symmetry.space_group_name_H-M   'P 1'
#
loop_
_entity.id
_entity.type
_entity.pdbx_description
1 polymer ?
#
loop_
_entity_poly.entity_id
_entity_poly.type
_entity_poly.pdbx_seq_one_letter_code
_entity_poly.pdbx_strand_id
1 'polypeptide(L)'
;MFDTLHEWFWWDRIWLPVNLTWADLEDRDGRVYAKASHLYVTVPYAFAFLLIRYLFERWIATPLAFSVGIKQKINLKAEDNPILEAYYTTQYRKPSQVNTKSSLSVRQVERWFRRRRSQDRPGVLKKFREASWRFVFYLFAFIGGTTALYDKEWFYDTQEVWMGFPKQSMLESQYWYYILELSFYGSLLFSVAFDVKRKDFQEQIIHHLATLVLLSFSWCVNYIRIGTLVMLVHDASDVLLESAKLFNYAKWEKTCQTLFVLFAIVFMVTRLIIFPFWLIHCTWVYPVHHYPAFFGYYFFNVMLVVLLCLHIFWAYLILCMIRKFMIGSVSMLRSNRLSFILVSTSSMDIKYLLGNAITQLTLF
;
A
#
# COMPACT_ATOMS: atom_id res chain seq x y z
N MET A 1 -31.80 19.84 -4.94
CA MET A 1 -31.18 19.13 -3.79
C MET A 1 -29.75 18.74 -4.10
N PHE A 2 -29.48 17.99 -5.18
CA PHE A 2 -28.10 17.68 -5.60
C PHE A 2 -27.30 18.94 -5.97
N ASP A 3 -27.87 19.87 -6.71
CA ASP A 3 -27.18 21.11 -7.10
C ASP A 3 -26.85 21.99 -5.88
N THR A 4 -27.80 22.11 -4.95
CA THR A 4 -27.62 22.83 -3.69
C THR A 4 -26.53 22.21 -2.81
N LEU A 5 -26.44 20.87 -2.77
CA LEU A 5 -25.36 20.16 -2.08
C LEU A 5 -24.03 20.32 -2.80
N HIS A 6 -24.02 20.35 -4.13
CA HIS A 6 -22.83 20.59 -4.93
C HIS A 6 -22.29 22.01 -4.73
N GLU A 7 -23.14 23.03 -4.76
CA GLU A 7 -22.76 24.43 -4.48
C GLU A 7 -22.24 24.60 -3.06
N TRP A 8 -22.91 23.99 -2.07
CA TRP A 8 -22.44 24.03 -0.69
C TRP A 8 -21.11 23.31 -0.52
N PHE A 9 -20.97 22.13 -1.15
CA PHE A 9 -19.71 21.38 -1.13
C PHE A 9 -18.60 22.17 -1.80
N TRP A 10 -18.82 22.82 -2.95
CA TRP A 10 -17.79 23.59 -3.65
C TRP A 10 -17.71 25.05 -3.21
N TRP A 11 -18.21 25.39 -2.02
CA TRP A 11 -18.13 26.75 -1.54
C TRP A 11 -16.68 27.17 -1.27
N ASP A 12 -16.22 28.23 -1.96
CA ASP A 12 -14.81 28.65 -2.00
C ASP A 12 -14.20 28.81 -0.60
N ARG A 13 -14.97 29.37 0.35
CA ARG A 13 -14.51 29.65 1.72
C ARG A 13 -14.14 28.41 2.53
N ILE A 14 -14.62 27.24 2.13
CA ILE A 14 -14.29 25.97 2.78
C ILE A 14 -12.88 25.51 2.35
N TRP A 15 -12.55 25.68 1.07
CA TRP A 15 -11.41 25.01 0.45
C TRP A 15 -10.28 25.93 0.03
N LEU A 16 -10.51 27.24 -0.05
CA LEU A 16 -9.58 28.23 -0.53
C LEU A 16 -9.30 29.30 0.54
N PRO A 17 -8.13 29.98 0.49
CA PRO A 17 -7.82 31.13 1.34
C PRO A 17 -8.81 32.28 1.21
N VAL A 18 -8.85 33.14 2.23
CA VAL A 18 -9.70 34.34 2.25
C VAL A 18 -9.35 35.24 1.06
N ASN A 19 -10.38 35.65 0.29
CA ASN A 19 -10.31 36.48 -0.94
C ASN A 19 -9.95 35.72 -2.24
N LEU A 20 -10.02 34.39 -2.27
CA LEU A 20 -9.89 33.61 -3.51
C LEU A 20 -11.21 32.89 -3.85
N THR A 21 -11.48 32.74 -5.15
CA THR A 21 -12.57 31.93 -5.70
C THR A 21 -12.03 30.90 -6.69
N TRP A 22 -12.81 29.86 -7.00
CA TRP A 22 -12.45 28.89 -8.05
C TRP A 22 -12.23 29.56 -9.42
N ALA A 23 -12.89 30.71 -9.68
CA ALA A 23 -12.70 31.50 -10.90
C ALA A 23 -11.28 32.10 -11.02
N ASP A 24 -10.58 32.29 -9.90
CA ASP A 24 -9.19 32.77 -9.88
C ASP A 24 -8.17 31.66 -10.21
N LEU A 25 -8.63 30.40 -10.25
CA LEU A 25 -7.85 29.20 -10.59
C LEU A 25 -8.22 28.64 -11.97
N GLU A 26 -8.77 29.48 -12.85
CA GLU A 26 -8.97 29.16 -14.26
C GLU A 26 -7.74 29.54 -15.10
N ASP A 27 -7.50 28.78 -16.18
CA ASP A 27 -6.38 29.01 -17.09
C ASP A 27 -6.45 30.42 -17.68
N ARG A 28 -5.51 31.28 -17.28
CA ARG A 28 -5.40 32.69 -17.69
C ARG A 28 -3.92 33.09 -17.70
N ASP A 29 -3.58 34.09 -18.51
CA ASP A 29 -2.22 34.67 -18.57
C ASP A 29 -1.10 33.65 -18.84
N GLY A 30 -1.38 32.62 -19.65
CA GLY A 30 -0.43 31.55 -19.96
C GLY A 30 -0.16 30.57 -18.81
N ARG A 31 -0.88 30.68 -17.69
CA ARG A 31 -0.84 29.72 -16.58
C ARG A 31 -1.90 28.66 -16.77
N VAL A 32 -1.52 27.42 -16.47
CA VAL A 32 -2.43 26.27 -16.51
C VAL A 32 -2.64 25.79 -15.08
N TYR A 33 -3.89 25.59 -14.68
CA TYR A 33 -4.25 25.14 -13.33
C TYR A 33 -4.83 23.72 -13.34
N ALA A 34 -4.71 23.04 -12.20
CA ALA A 34 -5.35 21.76 -12.00
C ALA A 34 -6.87 21.95 -11.86
N LYS A 35 -7.63 21.22 -12.69
CA LYS A 35 -9.09 21.22 -12.67
C LYS A 35 -9.59 19.91 -12.09
N ALA A 36 -10.69 19.96 -11.33
CA ALA A 36 -11.37 18.78 -10.83
C ALA A 36 -11.79 17.83 -11.97
N SER A 37 -12.09 18.37 -13.15
CA SER A 37 -12.43 17.58 -14.34
C SER A 37 -11.31 16.67 -14.82
N HIS A 38 -10.05 17.01 -14.57
CA HIS A 38 -8.92 16.14 -14.91
C HIS A 38 -8.97 14.83 -14.11
N LEU A 39 -9.55 14.82 -12.91
CA LEU A 39 -9.65 13.61 -12.10
C LEU A 39 -10.55 12.56 -12.75
N TYR A 40 -11.52 12.94 -13.59
CA TYR A 40 -12.36 11.97 -14.30
C TYR A 40 -11.57 11.08 -15.27
N VAL A 41 -10.44 11.57 -15.80
CA VAL A 41 -9.59 10.78 -16.69
C VAL A 41 -8.90 9.63 -15.97
N THR A 42 -8.77 9.70 -14.63
CA THR A 42 -8.09 8.67 -13.85
C THR A 42 -8.87 7.37 -13.76
N VAL A 43 -10.20 7.42 -13.90
CA VAL A 43 -11.06 6.24 -13.92
C VAL A 43 -10.82 5.37 -15.15
N PRO A 44 -10.92 5.86 -16.42
CA PRO A 44 -10.60 5.04 -17.58
C PRO A 44 -9.13 4.61 -17.59
N TYR A 45 -8.18 5.42 -17.11
CA TYR A 45 -6.79 4.99 -16.97
C TYR A 45 -6.62 3.89 -15.90
N ALA A 46 -7.38 3.90 -14.81
CA ALA A 46 -7.37 2.80 -13.83
C ALA A 46 -7.83 1.48 -14.46
N PHE A 47 -8.85 1.51 -15.32
CA PHE A 47 -9.26 0.32 -16.09
C PHE A 47 -8.22 -0.08 -17.13
N ALA A 48 -7.55 0.88 -17.78
CA ALA A 48 -6.43 0.60 -18.66
C ALA A 48 -5.28 -0.08 -17.90
N PHE A 49 -4.95 0.37 -16.68
CA PHE A 49 -3.97 -0.29 -15.82
C PHE A 49 -4.37 -1.72 -15.44
N LEU A 50 -5.66 -2.00 -15.22
CA LEU A 50 -6.13 -3.37 -15.00
C LEU A 50 -5.94 -4.26 -16.23
N LEU A 51 -6.19 -3.73 -17.44
CA LEU A 51 -5.94 -4.43 -18.69
C LEU A 51 -4.44 -4.68 -18.89
N ILE A 52 -3.61 -3.64 -18.73
CA ILE A 52 -2.15 -3.74 -18.85
C ILE A 52 -1.62 -4.75 -17.82
N ARG A 53 -2.10 -4.70 -16.58
CA ARG A 53 -1.77 -5.69 -15.54
C ARG A 53 -2.10 -7.11 -16.00
N TYR A 54 -3.29 -7.34 -16.53
CA TYR A 54 -3.69 -8.66 -17.03
C TYR A 54 -2.73 -9.18 -18.12
N LEU A 55 -2.39 -8.30 -19.09
CA LEU A 55 -1.45 -8.63 -20.17
C LEU A 55 -0.03 -8.88 -19.63
N PHE A 56 0.45 -8.02 -18.74
CA PHE A 56 1.76 -8.12 -18.10
C PHE A 56 1.89 -9.43 -17.29
N GLU A 57 0.88 -9.75 -16.47
CA GLU A 57 0.88 -10.96 -15.66
C GLU A 57 0.95 -12.22 -16.54
N ARG A 58 0.26 -12.20 -17.70
CA ARG A 58 0.20 -13.31 -18.64
C ARG A 58 1.46 -13.45 -19.49
N TRP A 59 1.96 -12.36 -20.07
CA TRP A 59 3.01 -12.39 -21.08
C TRP A 59 4.41 -12.14 -20.55
N ILE A 60 4.56 -11.49 -19.39
CA ILE A 60 5.87 -11.13 -18.84
C ILE A 60 6.11 -11.84 -17.51
N ALA A 61 5.22 -11.66 -16.53
CA ALA A 61 5.45 -12.17 -15.18
C ALA A 61 5.42 -13.71 -15.11
N THR A 62 4.55 -14.36 -15.91
CA THR A 62 4.47 -15.83 -15.95
C THR A 62 5.74 -16.49 -16.50
N PRO A 63 6.24 -16.14 -17.70
CA PRO A 63 7.48 -16.72 -18.19
C PRO A 63 8.68 -16.38 -17.28
N LEU A 64 8.73 -15.17 -16.73
CA LEU A 64 9.75 -14.78 -15.75
C LEU A 64 9.69 -15.67 -14.49
N ALA A 65 8.50 -15.95 -13.96
CA ALA A 65 8.36 -16.84 -12.82
C ALA A 65 8.90 -18.25 -13.11
N PHE A 66 8.64 -18.76 -14.33
CA PHE A 66 9.14 -20.07 -14.74
C PHE A 66 10.65 -20.11 -14.96
N SER A 67 11.24 -19.05 -15.53
CA SER A 67 12.70 -18.98 -15.70
C SER A 67 13.44 -18.95 -14.36
N VAL A 68 12.83 -18.36 -13.33
CA VAL A 68 13.34 -18.33 -11.95
C VAL A 68 13.01 -19.62 -11.17
N GLY A 69 12.32 -20.59 -11.79
CA GLY A 69 12.05 -21.91 -11.21
C GLY A 69 10.79 -22.00 -10.33
N ILE A 70 9.90 -21.00 -10.39
CA ILE A 70 8.63 -20.99 -9.66
C ILE A 70 7.63 -21.89 -10.40
N LYS A 71 7.51 -23.15 -9.98
CA LYS A 71 6.54 -24.09 -10.55
C LYS A 71 5.12 -23.81 -10.05
N GLN A 72 4.14 -23.92 -10.95
CA GLN A 72 2.73 -23.92 -10.56
C GLN A 72 2.44 -25.21 -9.79
N LYS A 73 2.21 -25.09 -8.48
CA LYS A 73 1.82 -26.24 -7.66
C LYS A 73 0.35 -26.58 -7.98
N ILE A 74 0.13 -27.74 -8.61
CA ILE A 74 -1.22 -28.28 -8.81
C ILE A 74 -1.72 -28.72 -7.44
N ASN A 75 -2.53 -27.89 -6.79
CA ASN A 75 -3.22 -28.27 -5.56
C ASN A 75 -4.38 -29.19 -5.95
N LEU A 76 -4.30 -30.47 -5.57
CA LEU A 76 -5.43 -31.40 -5.67
C LEU A 76 -6.63 -30.78 -4.97
N LYS A 77 -7.76 -30.67 -5.68
CA LYS A 77 -8.98 -30.15 -5.08
C LYS A 77 -9.41 -31.06 -3.92
N ALA A 78 -9.94 -30.46 -2.85
CA ALA A 78 -10.66 -31.23 -1.85
C ALA A 78 -11.87 -31.89 -2.53
N GLU A 79 -12.20 -33.09 -2.08
CA GLU A 79 -13.37 -33.83 -2.57
C GLU A 79 -14.64 -33.10 -2.15
N ASP A 80 -15.66 -33.07 -3.01
CA ASP A 80 -16.88 -32.31 -2.72
C ASP A 80 -17.67 -33.02 -1.60
N ASN A 81 -17.61 -32.44 -0.39
CA ASN A 81 -18.34 -32.93 0.78
C ASN A 81 -19.10 -31.76 1.43
N PRO A 82 -20.43 -31.67 1.25
CA PRO A 82 -21.23 -30.53 1.71
C PRO A 82 -21.25 -30.42 3.25
N ILE A 83 -21.12 -31.53 3.98
CA ILE A 83 -21.10 -31.54 5.46
C ILE A 83 -19.80 -30.91 5.97
N LEU A 84 -18.66 -31.31 5.39
CA LEU A 84 -17.36 -30.76 5.77
C LEU A 84 -17.19 -29.30 5.32
N GLU A 85 -17.76 -28.92 4.17
CA GLU A 85 -17.75 -27.53 3.69
C GLU A 85 -18.61 -26.63 4.59
N ALA A 86 -19.83 -27.07 4.94
CA ALA A 86 -20.69 -26.35 5.89
C ALA A 86 -19.97 -26.16 7.23
N TYR A 87 -19.33 -27.21 7.75
CA TYR A 87 -18.54 -27.12 8.97
C TYR A 87 -17.35 -26.16 8.84
N TYR A 88 -16.61 -26.21 7.73
CA TYR A 88 -15.46 -25.33 7.49
C TYR A 88 -15.83 -23.84 7.41
N THR A 89 -17.01 -23.54 6.86
CA THR A 89 -17.52 -22.16 6.76
C THR A 89 -18.10 -21.64 8.08
N THR A 90 -18.61 -22.50 8.95
CA THR A 90 -19.32 -22.12 10.19
C THR A 90 -18.47 -22.23 11.45
N GLN A 91 -17.65 -23.27 11.59
CA GLN A 91 -16.73 -23.46 12.73
C GLN A 91 -15.28 -23.23 12.27
N TYR A 92 -14.61 -22.34 12.98
CA TYR A 92 -13.28 -21.80 12.68
C TYR A 92 -12.26 -22.89 12.27
N ARG A 93 -11.30 -22.51 11.41
CA ARG A 93 -10.31 -23.31 10.65
C ARG A 93 -9.48 -24.40 11.38
N LYS A 94 -9.70 -24.69 12.66
CA LYS A 94 -9.06 -25.75 13.44
C LYS A 94 -10.11 -26.79 13.87
N PRO A 95 -9.91 -28.08 13.55
CA PRO A 95 -10.84 -29.12 13.95
C PRO A 95 -10.67 -29.39 15.45
N SER A 96 -11.46 -28.73 16.30
CA SER A 96 -11.66 -29.19 17.68
C SER A 96 -12.72 -30.28 17.64
N GLN A 97 -12.26 -31.53 17.52
CA GLN A 97 -13.07 -32.75 17.60
C GLN A 97 -14.27 -32.77 16.65
N VAL A 98 -13.98 -33.07 15.38
CA VAL A 98 -15.02 -33.34 14.38
C VAL A 98 -15.64 -34.72 14.68
N ASN A 99 -16.58 -34.78 15.61
CA ASN A 99 -17.52 -35.91 15.77
C ASN A 99 -18.60 -35.80 14.69
N THR A 100 -18.23 -35.87 13.41
CA THR A 100 -19.22 -35.77 12.33
C THR A 100 -19.78 -37.14 11.99
N LYS A 101 -21.10 -37.19 11.85
CA LYS A 101 -21.94 -38.24 11.25
C LYS A 101 -21.58 -38.59 9.78
N SER A 102 -20.34 -38.35 9.36
CA SER A 102 -19.81 -38.71 8.06
C SER A 102 -19.17 -40.10 8.15
N SER A 103 -19.42 -40.96 7.17
CA SER A 103 -18.77 -42.28 7.01
C SER A 103 -17.25 -42.24 6.79
N LEU A 104 -16.61 -41.08 6.96
CA LEU A 104 -15.19 -40.85 6.73
C LEU A 104 -14.39 -41.07 8.00
N SER A 105 -13.22 -41.69 7.86
CA SER A 105 -12.23 -41.81 8.94
C SER A 105 -11.68 -40.44 9.35
N VAL A 106 -11.22 -40.32 10.60
CA VAL A 106 -10.57 -39.11 11.14
C VAL A 106 -9.44 -38.63 10.23
N ARG A 107 -8.62 -39.55 9.70
CA ARG A 107 -7.53 -39.24 8.77
C ARG A 107 -8.02 -38.66 7.43
N GLN A 108 -9.16 -39.12 6.91
CA GLN A 108 -9.76 -38.59 5.69
C GLN A 108 -10.30 -37.18 5.93
N VAL A 109 -10.96 -36.95 7.07
CA VAL A 109 -11.44 -35.63 7.50
C VAL A 109 -10.28 -34.65 7.65
N GLU A 110 -9.21 -35.02 8.37
CA GLU A 110 -8.01 -34.20 8.50
C GLU A 110 -7.34 -33.89 7.14
N ARG A 111 -7.25 -34.89 6.26
CA ARG A 111 -6.71 -34.75 4.90
C ARG A 111 -7.57 -33.79 4.07
N TRP A 112 -8.90 -33.87 4.19
CA TRP A 112 -9.84 -32.97 3.55
C TRP A 112 -9.63 -31.53 4.04
N PHE A 113 -9.63 -31.30 5.36
CA PHE A 113 -9.38 -29.95 5.91
C PHE A 113 -8.01 -29.39 5.51
N ARG A 114 -6.97 -30.24 5.46
CA ARG A 114 -5.64 -29.84 4.99
C ARG A 114 -5.66 -29.43 3.51
N ARG A 115 -6.35 -30.20 2.65
CA ARG A 115 -6.51 -29.87 1.22
C ARG A 115 -7.33 -28.59 1.03
N ARG A 116 -8.47 -28.48 1.72
CA ARG A 116 -9.35 -27.31 1.66
C ARG A 116 -8.66 -26.02 2.09
N ARG A 117 -7.90 -26.06 3.20
CA ARG A 117 -7.04 -24.93 3.63
C ARG A 117 -5.92 -24.63 2.64
N SER A 118 -5.37 -25.64 1.97
CA SER A 118 -4.34 -25.44 0.94
C SER A 118 -4.93 -24.84 -0.35
N GLN A 119 -6.20 -25.09 -0.66
CA GLN A 119 -6.90 -24.45 -1.77
C GLN A 119 -7.16 -22.96 -1.51
N ASP A 120 -7.52 -22.59 -0.26
CA ASP A 120 -7.69 -21.18 0.12
C ASP A 120 -6.38 -20.38 0.10
N ARG A 121 -5.23 -21.06 0.20
CA ARG A 121 -3.93 -20.39 0.16
C ARG A 121 -3.59 -20.03 -1.28
N PRO A 122 -3.41 -18.74 -1.60
CA PRO A 122 -3.05 -18.34 -2.94
C PRO A 122 -1.67 -18.89 -3.31
N GLY A 123 -1.57 -19.40 -4.53
CA GLY A 123 -0.34 -19.95 -5.07
C GLY A 123 0.78 -18.92 -5.11
N VAL A 124 2.03 -19.39 -4.93
CA VAL A 124 3.24 -18.56 -4.98
C VAL A 124 3.33 -17.82 -6.32
N LEU A 125 2.93 -18.47 -7.42
CA LEU A 125 2.89 -17.85 -8.75
C LEU A 125 1.97 -16.62 -8.81
N LYS A 126 0.76 -16.68 -8.20
CA LYS A 126 -0.14 -15.53 -8.15
C LYS A 126 0.51 -14.37 -7.39
N LYS A 127 1.10 -14.65 -6.21
CA LYS A 127 1.78 -13.63 -5.41
C LYS A 127 2.99 -13.01 -6.14
N PHE A 128 3.74 -13.82 -6.89
CA PHE A 128 4.86 -13.34 -7.69
C PHE A 128 4.39 -12.41 -8.81
N ARG A 129 3.34 -12.78 -9.55
CA ARG A 129 2.73 -11.95 -10.59
C ARG A 129 2.27 -10.60 -10.02
N GLU A 130 1.50 -10.62 -8.94
CA GLU A 130 1.03 -9.41 -8.25
C GLU A 130 2.19 -8.51 -7.79
N ALA A 131 3.22 -9.09 -7.16
CA ALA A 131 4.39 -8.35 -6.70
C ALA A 131 5.21 -7.78 -7.88
N SER A 132 5.34 -8.53 -8.98
CA SER A 132 6.11 -8.09 -10.14
C SER A 132 5.47 -6.91 -10.86
N TRP A 133 4.14 -6.91 -10.96
CA TRP A 133 3.39 -5.78 -11.51
C TRP A 133 3.60 -4.51 -10.69
N ARG A 134 3.47 -4.62 -9.37
CA ARG A 134 3.69 -3.50 -8.44
C ARG A 134 5.14 -3.00 -8.48
N PHE A 135 6.11 -3.92 -8.49
CA PHE A 135 7.53 -3.57 -8.63
C PHE A 135 7.80 -2.73 -9.88
N VAL A 136 7.31 -3.19 -11.04
CA VAL A 136 7.53 -2.48 -12.31
C VAL A 136 6.91 -1.08 -12.25
N PHE A 137 5.67 -0.96 -11.77
CA PHE A 137 5.03 0.34 -11.64
C PHE A 137 5.81 1.27 -10.70
N TYR A 138 6.08 0.85 -9.46
CA TYR A 138 6.77 1.70 -8.48
C TYR A 138 8.17 2.08 -8.94
N LEU A 139 8.87 1.21 -9.69
CA LEU A 139 10.18 1.52 -10.25
C LEU A 139 10.08 2.67 -11.26
N PHE A 140 9.15 2.58 -12.21
CA PHE A 140 8.93 3.63 -13.20
C PHE A 140 8.39 4.91 -12.58
N ALA A 141 7.50 4.82 -11.60
CA ALA A 141 6.97 5.97 -10.86
C ALA A 141 8.08 6.69 -10.08
N PHE A 142 8.95 5.95 -9.39
CA PHE A 142 10.06 6.54 -8.63
C PHE A 142 11.07 7.24 -9.56
N ILE A 143 11.44 6.60 -10.68
CA ILE A 143 12.32 7.21 -11.69
C ILE A 143 11.64 8.44 -12.30
N GLY A 144 10.40 8.31 -12.74
CA GLY A 144 9.61 9.39 -13.34
C GLY A 144 9.45 10.58 -12.40
N GLY A 145 9.05 10.35 -11.15
CA GLY A 145 8.90 11.35 -10.11
C GLY A 145 10.22 12.07 -9.81
N THR A 146 11.33 11.32 -9.70
CA THR A 146 12.67 11.90 -9.53
C THR A 146 13.02 12.80 -10.72
N THR A 147 12.84 12.32 -11.96
CA THR A 147 13.14 13.11 -13.16
C THR A 147 12.25 14.34 -13.31
N ALA A 148 10.99 14.27 -12.89
CA ALA A 148 10.03 15.37 -12.96
C ALA A 148 10.28 16.47 -11.92
N LEU A 149 10.99 16.14 -10.83
CA LEU A 149 11.26 17.03 -9.70
C LEU A 149 12.73 17.49 -9.62
N TYR A 150 13.65 16.83 -10.32
CA TYR A 150 15.08 17.08 -10.22
C TYR A 150 15.47 18.54 -10.51
N ASP A 151 14.80 19.19 -11.46
CA ASP A 151 15.07 20.57 -11.86
C ASP A 151 14.25 21.62 -11.08
N LYS A 152 13.55 21.21 -10.02
CA LYS A 152 12.61 22.07 -9.30
C LYS A 152 13.15 22.53 -7.96
N GLU A 153 13.04 23.82 -7.68
CA GLU A 153 13.56 24.43 -6.45
C GLU A 153 12.94 23.82 -5.18
N TRP A 154 11.63 23.54 -5.20
CA TRP A 154 10.92 22.93 -4.08
C TRP A 154 11.32 21.48 -3.79
N PHE A 155 12.09 20.84 -4.66
CA PHE A 155 12.69 19.54 -4.37
C PHE A 155 13.86 19.65 -3.38
N TYR A 156 14.55 20.79 -3.36
CA TYR A 156 15.71 21.04 -2.49
C TYR A 156 15.36 21.90 -1.28
N ASP A 157 14.42 22.84 -1.42
CA ASP A 157 13.94 23.70 -0.34
C ASP A 157 12.42 23.59 -0.17
N THR A 158 11.97 23.10 0.98
CA THR A 158 10.54 22.93 1.26
C THR A 158 9.81 24.26 1.50
N GLN A 159 10.50 25.39 1.65
CA GLN A 159 9.87 26.71 1.72
C GLN A 159 9.29 27.12 0.36
N GLU A 160 9.97 26.76 -0.73
CA GLU A 160 9.54 27.04 -2.11
C GLU A 160 8.27 26.30 -2.52
N VAL A 161 7.81 25.32 -1.73
CA VAL A 161 6.55 24.61 -1.94
C VAL A 161 5.36 25.57 -1.95
N TRP A 162 5.37 26.60 -1.11
CA TRP A 162 4.25 27.54 -0.95
C TRP A 162 4.44 28.84 -1.70
N MET A 163 5.60 29.04 -2.33
CA MET A 163 5.88 30.24 -3.10
C MET A 163 4.94 30.34 -4.30
N GLY A 164 4.24 31.47 -4.39
CA GLY A 164 3.20 31.71 -5.40
C GLY A 164 1.89 30.95 -5.19
N PHE A 165 1.72 30.20 -4.09
CA PHE A 165 0.45 29.60 -3.72
C PHE A 165 -0.59 30.70 -3.45
N PRO A 166 -1.86 30.56 -3.88
CA PRO A 166 -2.49 29.45 -4.60
C PRO A 166 -2.35 29.49 -6.12
N LYS A 167 -1.74 30.54 -6.69
CA LYS A 167 -1.62 30.78 -8.15
C LYS A 167 -0.39 30.10 -8.77
N GLN A 168 -0.16 28.84 -8.41
CA GLN A 168 0.93 28.01 -8.96
C GLN A 168 0.50 27.37 -10.28
N SER A 169 1.29 27.54 -11.34
CA SER A 169 1.01 26.86 -12.61
C SER A 169 1.38 25.38 -12.49
N MET A 170 0.47 24.53 -12.94
CA MET A 170 0.68 23.10 -13.12
C MET A 170 1.65 22.87 -14.28
N LEU A 171 2.66 22.03 -14.05
CA LEU A 171 3.57 21.58 -15.09
C LEU A 171 3.09 20.28 -15.72
N GLU A 172 3.39 20.05 -16.99
CA GLU A 172 3.00 18.83 -17.70
C GLU A 172 3.59 17.55 -17.06
N SER A 173 4.83 17.62 -16.59
CA SER A 173 5.46 16.50 -15.87
C SER A 173 4.73 16.16 -14.57
N GLN A 174 4.25 17.17 -13.84
CA GLN A 174 3.46 16.98 -12.63
C GLN A 174 2.07 16.41 -12.94
N TYR A 175 1.45 16.87 -14.05
CA TYR A 175 0.18 16.34 -14.51
C TYR A 175 0.27 14.83 -14.74
N TRP A 176 1.22 14.39 -15.57
CA TRP A 176 1.35 12.96 -15.86
C TRP A 176 1.72 12.15 -14.62
N TYR A 177 2.60 12.67 -13.76
CA TYR A 177 2.96 11.97 -12.52
C TYR A 177 1.72 11.75 -11.62
N TYR A 178 0.91 12.79 -11.40
CA TYR A 178 -0.31 12.71 -10.61
C TYR A 178 -1.36 11.78 -11.22
N ILE A 179 -1.63 11.93 -12.51
CA ILE A 179 -2.67 11.16 -13.20
C ILE A 179 -2.30 9.68 -13.22
N LEU A 180 -1.04 9.33 -13.48
CA LEU A 180 -0.58 7.94 -13.49
C LEU A 180 -0.62 7.32 -12.08
N GLU A 181 -0.15 8.02 -11.05
CA GLU A 181 -0.21 7.56 -9.66
C GLU A 181 -1.65 7.35 -9.18
N LEU A 182 -2.52 8.35 -9.36
CA LEU A 182 -3.91 8.26 -8.93
C LEU A 182 -4.65 7.12 -9.66
N SER A 183 -4.40 6.96 -10.97
CA SER A 183 -4.99 5.88 -11.78
C SER A 183 -4.49 4.51 -11.33
N PHE A 184 -3.21 4.38 -11.00
CA PHE A 184 -2.66 3.12 -10.51
C PHE A 184 -3.22 2.75 -9.13
N TYR A 185 -3.26 3.68 -8.17
CA TYR A 185 -3.90 3.44 -6.87
C TYR A 185 -5.39 3.13 -7.00
N GLY A 186 -6.08 3.79 -7.93
CA GLY A 186 -7.46 3.46 -8.29
C GLY A 186 -7.59 2.03 -8.81
N SER A 187 -6.68 1.59 -9.68
CA SER A 187 -6.65 0.21 -10.18
C SER A 187 -6.43 -0.80 -9.05
N LEU A 188 -5.58 -0.50 -8.08
CA LEU A 188 -5.34 -1.35 -6.90
C LEU A 188 -6.58 -1.45 -6.00
N LEU A 189 -7.33 -0.36 -5.86
CA LEU A 189 -8.60 -0.36 -5.13
C LEU A 189 -9.63 -1.24 -5.83
N PHE A 190 -9.77 -1.15 -7.15
CA PHE A 190 -10.67 -2.02 -7.92
C PHE A 190 -10.26 -3.50 -7.89
N SER A 191 -8.95 -3.79 -7.92
CA SER A 191 -8.46 -5.17 -7.87
C SER A 191 -8.48 -5.78 -6.45
N VAL A 192 -8.70 -4.98 -5.40
CA VAL A 192 -8.57 -5.40 -4.00
C VAL A 192 -9.46 -6.58 -3.63
N ALA A 193 -10.64 -6.71 -4.26
CA ALA A 193 -11.58 -7.80 -4.03
C ALA A 193 -11.08 -9.14 -4.59
N PHE A 194 -10.26 -9.10 -5.64
CA PHE A 194 -9.74 -10.27 -6.37
C PHE A 194 -8.30 -10.61 -5.98
N ASP A 195 -7.57 -9.64 -5.44
CA ASP A 195 -6.20 -9.78 -4.98
C ASP A 195 -6.10 -10.68 -3.73
N VAL A 196 -4.89 -11.17 -3.47
CA VAL A 196 -4.62 -11.97 -2.28
C VAL A 196 -4.86 -11.17 -1.01
N LYS A 197 -5.91 -11.53 -0.25
CA LYS A 197 -6.20 -10.94 1.07
C LYS A 197 -5.05 -11.21 2.04
N ARG A 198 -4.45 -10.13 2.53
CA ARG A 198 -3.36 -10.15 3.52
C ARG A 198 -3.92 -9.93 4.94
N LYS A 199 -3.06 -10.01 5.96
CA LYS A 199 -3.50 -9.86 7.36
C LYS A 199 -3.84 -8.42 7.71
N ASP A 200 -3.15 -7.49 7.07
CA ASP A 200 -3.23 -6.04 7.11
C ASP A 200 -4.22 -5.49 6.06
N PHE A 201 -5.24 -6.28 5.69
CA PHE A 201 -6.15 -5.93 4.59
C PHE A 201 -6.98 -4.67 4.88
N GLN A 202 -7.45 -4.51 6.11
CA GLN A 202 -8.27 -3.35 6.49
C GLN A 202 -7.42 -2.08 6.50
N GLU A 203 -6.24 -2.15 7.09
CA GLU A 203 -5.27 -1.06 7.15
C GLU A 203 -4.82 -0.66 5.74
N GLN A 204 -4.62 -1.62 4.85
CA GLN A 204 -4.30 -1.36 3.44
C GLN A 204 -5.43 -0.64 2.72
N ILE A 205 -6.70 -1.00 2.96
CA ILE A 205 -7.85 -0.30 2.36
C ILE A 205 -7.95 1.13 2.89
N ILE A 206 -7.83 1.31 4.21
CA ILE A 206 -7.86 2.65 4.83
C ILE A 206 -6.75 3.52 4.23
N HIS A 207 -5.55 2.97 4.06
CA HIS A 207 -4.45 3.64 3.38
C HIS A 207 -4.80 4.03 1.94
N HIS A 208 -5.30 3.10 1.13
CA HIS A 208 -5.62 3.39 -0.29
C HIS A 208 -6.71 4.46 -0.41
N LEU A 209 -7.71 4.42 0.48
CA LEU A 209 -8.73 5.46 0.52
C LEU A 209 -8.11 6.80 0.95
N ALA A 210 -7.26 6.81 1.98
CA ALA A 210 -6.61 8.02 2.46
C ALA A 210 -5.69 8.64 1.39
N THR A 211 -4.90 7.83 0.69
CA THR A 211 -4.03 8.32 -0.40
C THR A 211 -4.85 8.83 -1.58
N LEU A 212 -5.88 8.11 -2.04
CA LEU A 212 -6.75 8.58 -3.13
C LEU A 212 -7.44 9.91 -2.78
N VAL A 213 -7.91 10.07 -1.53
CA VAL A 213 -8.49 11.33 -1.05
C VAL A 213 -7.43 12.43 -0.99
N LEU A 214 -6.24 12.16 -0.45
CA LEU A 214 -5.14 13.13 -0.38
C LEU A 214 -4.68 13.61 -1.77
N LEU A 215 -4.49 12.69 -2.72
CA LEU A 215 -4.10 13.04 -4.09
C LEU A 215 -5.21 13.83 -4.78
N SER A 216 -6.47 13.38 -4.70
CA SER A 216 -7.60 14.08 -5.32
C SER A 216 -7.81 15.47 -4.72
N PHE A 217 -7.74 15.57 -3.39
CA PHE A 217 -7.87 16.84 -2.69
C PHE A 217 -6.74 17.79 -3.07
N SER A 218 -5.48 17.35 -2.97
CA SER A 218 -4.32 18.18 -3.29
C SER A 218 -4.33 18.66 -4.74
N TRP A 219 -4.85 17.85 -5.66
CA TRP A 219 -5.08 18.28 -7.04
C TRP A 219 -6.11 19.42 -7.14
N CYS A 220 -7.28 19.25 -6.51
CA CYS A 220 -8.36 20.24 -6.58
C CYS A 220 -7.96 21.59 -5.98
N VAL A 221 -7.24 21.62 -4.86
CA VAL A 221 -6.84 22.87 -4.19
C VAL A 221 -5.46 23.39 -4.64
N ASN A 222 -4.89 22.83 -5.71
CA ASN A 222 -3.59 23.21 -6.27
C ASN A 222 -2.39 23.03 -5.30
N TYR A 223 -2.43 22.01 -4.44
CA TYR A 223 -1.32 21.57 -3.56
C TYR A 223 -0.36 20.61 -4.31
N ILE A 224 -0.15 20.85 -5.60
CA ILE A 224 0.54 19.90 -6.49
C ILE A 224 2.00 19.71 -6.06
N ARG A 225 2.71 20.79 -5.72
CA ARG A 225 4.12 20.74 -5.33
C ARG A 225 4.34 19.82 -4.13
N ILE A 226 3.61 20.05 -3.03
CA ILE A 226 3.73 19.19 -1.84
C ILE A 226 3.31 17.75 -2.14
N GLY A 227 2.22 17.55 -2.89
CA GLY A 227 1.77 16.19 -3.17
C GLY A 227 2.75 15.40 -4.02
N THR A 228 3.45 16.03 -4.97
CA THR A 228 4.54 15.35 -5.72
C THR A 228 5.71 14.93 -4.82
N LEU A 229 6.07 15.72 -3.81
CA LEU A 229 7.09 15.35 -2.83
C LEU A 229 6.63 14.20 -1.92
N VAL A 230 5.37 14.24 -1.49
CA VAL A 230 4.76 13.16 -0.69
C VAL A 230 4.80 11.85 -1.49
N MET A 231 4.32 11.84 -2.74
CA MET A 231 4.35 10.64 -3.60
C MET A 231 5.78 10.09 -3.75
N LEU A 232 6.76 10.94 -4.10
CA LEU A 232 8.13 10.50 -4.33
C LEU A 232 8.78 9.83 -3.11
N VAL A 233 8.62 10.45 -1.93
CA VAL A 233 9.12 9.91 -0.65
C VAL A 233 8.47 8.56 -0.34
N HIS A 234 7.22 8.37 -0.78
CA HIS A 234 6.48 7.15 -0.56
C HIS A 234 6.95 6.03 -1.51
N ASP A 235 7.09 6.31 -2.79
CA ASP A 235 7.47 5.32 -3.82
C ASP A 235 8.85 4.71 -3.58
N ALA A 236 9.78 5.47 -2.98
CA ALA A 236 11.16 5.06 -2.73
C ALA A 236 11.30 3.72 -1.97
N SER A 237 10.51 3.53 -0.90
CA SER A 237 10.55 2.28 -0.12
C SER A 237 9.84 1.12 -0.81
N ASP A 238 8.85 1.41 -1.64
CA ASP A 238 7.93 0.40 -2.18
C ASP A 238 8.61 -0.42 -3.29
N VAL A 239 9.52 0.21 -4.04
CA VAL A 239 10.41 -0.51 -4.99
C VAL A 239 11.21 -1.60 -4.28
N LEU A 240 11.82 -1.29 -3.14
CA LEU A 240 12.62 -2.24 -2.36
C LEU A 240 11.76 -3.34 -1.75
N LEU A 241 10.56 -2.99 -1.26
CA LEU A 241 9.61 -3.93 -0.69
C LEU A 241 9.15 -4.98 -1.71
N GLU A 242 8.72 -4.54 -2.90
CA GLU A 242 8.26 -5.47 -3.94
C GLU A 242 9.43 -6.29 -4.49
N SER A 243 10.63 -5.71 -4.61
CA SER A 243 11.86 -6.45 -4.93
C SER A 243 12.13 -7.58 -3.94
N ALA A 244 12.11 -7.29 -2.64
CA ALA A 244 12.33 -8.29 -1.59
C ALA A 244 11.31 -9.44 -1.68
N LYS A 245 10.04 -9.15 -1.97
CA LYS A 245 9.00 -10.18 -2.17
C LYS A 245 9.31 -11.07 -3.38
N LEU A 246 9.75 -10.50 -4.50
CA LEU A 246 10.11 -11.26 -5.70
C LEU A 246 11.24 -12.25 -5.42
N PHE A 247 12.32 -11.79 -4.78
CA PHE A 247 13.44 -12.66 -4.42
C PHE A 247 13.08 -13.70 -3.34
N ASN A 248 12.18 -13.37 -2.42
CA ASN A 248 11.64 -14.34 -1.48
C ASN A 248 10.88 -15.47 -2.20
N TYR A 249 10.06 -15.14 -3.21
CA TYR A 249 9.33 -16.14 -3.99
C TYR A 249 10.25 -16.97 -4.90
N ALA A 250 11.35 -16.38 -5.36
CA ALA A 250 12.44 -17.04 -6.07
C ALA A 250 13.32 -17.94 -5.18
N LYS A 251 13.15 -17.90 -3.86
CA LYS A 251 13.98 -18.57 -2.85
C LYS A 251 15.45 -18.10 -2.83
N TRP A 252 15.70 -16.85 -3.21
CA TRP A 252 17.03 -16.24 -3.11
C TRP A 252 17.18 -15.55 -1.76
N GLU A 253 17.43 -16.36 -0.73
CA GLU A 253 17.33 -15.94 0.68
C GLU A 253 18.28 -14.79 1.03
N LYS A 254 19.54 -14.87 0.60
CA LYS A 254 20.55 -13.82 0.89
C LYS A 254 20.14 -12.46 0.31
N THR A 255 19.79 -12.43 -0.98
CA THR A 255 19.36 -11.20 -1.66
C THR A 255 18.07 -10.65 -1.06
N CYS A 256 17.10 -11.52 -0.75
CA CYS A 256 15.87 -11.14 -0.08
C CYS A 256 16.13 -10.49 1.29
N GLN A 257 17.02 -11.07 2.09
CA GLN A 257 17.35 -10.53 3.42
C GLN A 257 18.02 -9.17 3.32
N THR A 258 18.99 -9.01 2.41
CA THR A 258 19.65 -7.72 2.16
C THR A 258 18.64 -6.67 1.72
N LEU A 259 17.77 -6.98 0.75
CA LEU A 259 16.75 -6.04 0.27
C LEU A 259 15.71 -5.71 1.34
N PHE A 260 15.35 -6.66 2.20
CA PHE A 260 14.44 -6.41 3.32
C PHE A 260 15.03 -5.45 4.36
N VAL A 261 16.33 -5.58 4.67
CA VAL A 261 17.02 -4.64 5.57
C VAL A 261 17.12 -3.26 4.93
N LEU A 262 17.50 -3.18 3.64
CA LEU A 262 17.53 -1.90 2.90
C LEU A 262 16.15 -1.24 2.86
N PHE A 263 15.11 -2.01 2.53
CA PHE A 263 13.72 -1.57 2.61
C PHE A 263 13.38 -0.99 3.98
N ALA A 264 13.72 -1.69 5.06
CA ALA A 264 13.41 -1.22 6.41
C ALA A 264 14.12 0.11 6.73
N ILE A 265 15.40 0.26 6.37
CA ILE A 265 16.14 1.51 6.57
C ILE A 265 15.49 2.64 5.78
N VAL A 266 15.27 2.44 4.48
CA VAL A 266 14.65 3.45 3.61
C VAL A 266 13.26 3.81 4.12
N PHE A 267 12.43 2.82 4.50
CA PHE A 267 11.09 3.05 5.05
C PHE A 267 11.13 3.91 6.32
N MET A 268 12.05 3.64 7.27
CA MET A 268 12.16 4.44 8.49
C MET A 268 12.58 5.88 8.17
N VAL A 269 13.56 6.06 7.28
CA VAL A 269 14.03 7.40 6.89
C VAL A 269 12.95 8.16 6.14
N THR A 270 12.35 7.59 5.11
CA THR A 270 11.37 8.29 4.28
C THR A 270 10.07 8.55 5.03
N ARG A 271 9.52 7.56 5.76
CA ARG A 271 8.18 7.64 6.35
C ARG A 271 8.13 8.15 7.80
N LEU A 272 9.20 7.98 8.58
CA LEU A 272 9.24 8.43 9.99
C LEU A 272 10.19 9.59 10.25
N ILE A 273 11.09 9.91 9.32
CA ILE A 273 12.00 11.05 9.44
C ILE A 273 11.59 12.15 8.45
N ILE A 274 11.76 11.92 7.14
CA ILE A 274 11.50 12.93 6.11
C ILE A 274 10.02 13.35 6.12
N PHE A 275 9.10 12.38 6.11
CA PHE A 275 7.66 12.69 6.03
C PHE A 275 7.14 13.57 7.19
N PRO A 276 7.31 13.24 8.49
CA PRO A 276 6.81 14.08 9.56
C PRO A 276 7.62 15.37 9.78
N PHE A 277 8.96 15.31 9.74
CA PHE A 277 9.78 16.46 10.15
C PHE A 277 10.04 17.45 9.02
N TRP A 278 9.95 17.04 7.74
CA TRP A 278 10.09 17.95 6.60
C TRP A 278 8.74 18.22 5.92
N LEU A 279 8.01 17.18 5.51
CA LEU A 279 6.80 17.36 4.69
C LEU A 279 5.58 17.82 5.51
N ILE A 280 5.26 17.17 6.64
CA ILE A 280 4.17 17.62 7.52
C ILE A 280 4.52 18.96 8.16
N HIS A 281 5.78 19.16 8.57
CA HIS A 281 6.21 20.47 9.06
C HIS A 281 6.03 21.57 8.00
N CYS A 282 6.41 21.30 6.75
CA CYS A 282 6.20 22.21 5.62
C CYS A 282 4.73 22.56 5.44
N THR A 283 3.79 21.61 5.57
CA THR A 283 2.35 21.86 5.40
C THR A 283 1.69 22.47 6.62
N TRP A 284 2.31 22.39 7.79
CA TRP A 284 1.77 22.93 9.04
C TRP A 284 2.25 24.36 9.31
N VAL A 285 3.51 24.66 8.99
CA VAL A 285 4.16 25.93 9.37
C VAL A 285 4.06 26.97 8.26
N TYR A 286 4.49 26.62 7.05
CA TYR A 286 4.69 27.62 5.99
C TYR A 286 3.41 28.23 5.40
N PRO A 287 2.31 27.49 5.15
CA PRO A 287 1.07 28.08 4.63
C PRO A 287 0.53 29.22 5.47
N VAL A 288 0.65 29.10 6.80
CA VAL A 288 0.09 30.05 7.77
C VAL A 288 0.83 31.38 7.76
N HIS A 289 2.06 31.42 7.25
CA HIS A 289 2.79 32.67 7.02
C HIS A 289 2.24 33.46 5.83
N HIS A 290 1.61 32.79 4.86
CA HIS A 290 1.07 33.43 3.67
C HIS A 290 -0.44 33.72 3.77
N TYR A 291 -1.20 32.82 4.40
CA TYR A 291 -2.66 32.91 4.50
C TYR A 291 -3.18 32.43 5.86
N PRO A 292 -4.30 32.99 6.36
CA PRO A 292 -4.93 32.47 7.56
C PRO A 292 -5.41 31.02 7.34
N ALA A 293 -5.39 30.22 8.39
CA ALA A 293 -5.84 28.84 8.34
C ALA A 293 -7.33 28.75 7.94
N PHE A 294 -7.65 27.84 7.02
CA PHE A 294 -8.99 27.55 6.52
C PHE A 294 -9.28 26.05 6.61
N PHE A 295 -10.52 25.63 6.34
CA PHE A 295 -10.90 24.22 6.52
C PHE A 295 -10.04 23.25 5.69
N GLY A 296 -9.78 23.56 4.42
CA GLY A 296 -8.90 22.75 3.56
C GLY A 296 -7.49 22.55 4.12
N TYR A 297 -6.91 23.56 4.80
CA TYR A 297 -5.63 23.43 5.49
C TYR A 297 -5.68 22.39 6.62
N TYR A 298 -6.72 22.43 7.46
CA TYR A 298 -6.88 21.46 8.56
C TYR A 298 -7.16 20.06 8.02
N PHE A 299 -8.04 19.96 7.02
CA PHE A 299 -8.41 18.69 6.39
C PHE A 299 -7.18 17.98 5.82
N PHE A 300 -6.34 18.68 5.05
CA PHE A 300 -5.14 18.11 4.46
C PHE A 300 -4.15 17.61 5.52
N ASN A 301 -3.86 18.43 6.54
CA ASN A 301 -2.93 18.08 7.60
C ASN A 301 -3.44 16.90 8.44
N VAL A 302 -4.74 16.84 8.76
CA VAL A 302 -5.34 15.68 9.45
C VAL A 302 -5.16 14.40 8.64
N MET A 303 -5.40 14.45 7.32
CA MET A 303 -5.22 13.29 6.45
C MET A 303 -3.76 12.84 6.36
N LEU A 304 -2.79 13.77 6.35
CA LEU A 304 -1.36 13.43 6.43
C LEU A 304 -0.99 12.77 7.78
N VAL A 305 -1.60 13.22 8.89
CA VAL A 305 -1.41 12.60 10.21
C VAL A 305 -2.02 11.20 10.26
N VAL A 306 -3.20 10.98 9.67
CA VAL A 306 -3.77 9.62 9.51
C VAL A 306 -2.80 8.72 8.77
N LEU A 307 -2.19 9.21 7.69
CA LEU A 307 -1.19 8.48 6.92
C LEU A 307 0.07 8.18 7.75
N LEU A 308 0.55 9.13 8.55
CA LEU A 308 1.67 8.93 9.49
C LEU A 308 1.36 7.84 10.53
N CYS A 309 0.16 7.83 11.11
CA CYS A 309 -0.25 6.80 12.06
C CYS A 309 -0.21 5.39 11.45
N LEU A 310 -0.63 5.25 10.19
CA LEU A 310 -0.52 3.99 9.45
C LEU A 310 0.95 3.59 9.23
N HIS A 311 1.84 4.54 8.91
CA HIS A 311 3.27 4.28 8.80
C HIS A 311 3.89 3.82 10.12
N ILE A 312 3.51 4.41 11.25
CA ILE A 312 3.97 3.98 12.58
C ILE A 312 3.52 2.54 12.85
N PHE A 313 2.27 2.20 12.51
CA PHE A 313 1.76 0.83 12.62
C PHE A 313 2.60 -0.16 11.79
N TRP A 314 2.89 0.15 10.53
CA TRP A 314 3.73 -0.73 9.70
C TRP A 314 5.18 -0.77 10.15
N ALA A 315 5.74 0.36 10.61
CA ALA A 315 7.08 0.42 11.19
C ALA A 315 7.21 -0.55 12.37
N TYR A 316 6.21 -0.58 13.26
CA TYR A 316 6.14 -1.54 14.36
C TYR A 316 6.17 -3.00 13.85
N LEU A 317 5.41 -3.32 12.80
CA LEU A 317 5.41 -4.67 12.20
C LEU A 317 6.78 -5.02 11.59
N ILE A 318 7.42 -4.09 10.89
CA ILE A 318 8.75 -4.27 10.31
C ILE A 318 9.80 -4.52 11.40
N LEU A 319 9.80 -3.71 12.47
CA LEU A 319 10.70 -3.89 13.61
C LEU A 319 10.47 -5.24 14.30
N CYS A 320 9.22 -5.67 14.44
CA CYS A 320 8.89 -7.00 14.97
C CYS A 320 9.45 -8.12 14.09
N MET A 321 9.42 -7.97 12.77
CA MET A 321 10.01 -8.94 11.83
C MET A 321 11.54 -8.97 11.94
N ILE A 322 12.20 -7.81 12.02
CA ILE A 322 13.66 -7.71 12.19
C ILE A 322 14.09 -8.36 13.51
N ARG A 323 13.41 -8.05 14.61
CA ARG A 323 13.71 -8.67 15.92
C ARG A 323 13.63 -10.20 15.86
N LYS A 324 12.61 -10.74 15.19
CA LYS A 324 12.48 -12.19 14.98
C LYS A 324 13.61 -12.75 14.12
N PHE A 325 14.02 -12.04 13.08
CA PHE A 325 15.13 -12.44 12.21
C PHE A 325 16.45 -12.50 12.99
N MET A 326 16.75 -11.48 13.80
CA MET A 326 17.94 -11.42 14.65
C MET A 326 17.97 -12.55 15.68
N ILE A 327 16.86 -12.78 16.40
CA ILE A 327 16.77 -13.86 17.41
C ILE A 327 16.83 -15.25 16.75
N GLY A 328 16.18 -15.42 15.59
CA GLY A 328 16.24 -16.65 14.81
C GLY A 328 17.65 -16.97 14.32
N SER A 329 18.41 -15.95 13.88
CA SER A 329 19.82 -16.09 13.51
C SER A 329 20.69 -16.51 14.69
N VAL A 330 20.45 -15.95 15.89
CA VAL A 330 21.16 -16.33 17.13
C VAL A 330 20.85 -17.78 17.53
N SER A 331 19.61 -18.25 17.33
CA SER A 331 19.25 -19.66 17.57
C SER A 331 19.85 -20.62 16.53
N MET A 332 20.06 -20.17 15.29
CA MET A 332 20.68 -20.96 14.22
C MET A 332 22.21 -21.04 14.34
N LEU A 333 22.88 -20.02 14.91
CA LEU A 333 24.32 -20.08 15.21
C LEU A 333 24.68 -21.10 16.30
N ARG A 334 23.70 -21.55 17.10
CA ARG A 334 23.87 -22.55 18.16
C ARG A 334 23.56 -23.99 17.71
N SER A 335 23.00 -24.21 16.52
CA SER A 335 22.68 -25.54 16.02
C SER A 335 23.01 -25.64 14.53
N ASN A 336 24.03 -26.43 14.19
CA ASN A 336 24.40 -26.82 12.82
C ASN A 336 23.25 -27.58 12.11
N ARG A 337 22.19 -26.88 11.69
CA ARG A 337 21.11 -27.42 10.86
C ARG A 337 20.55 -26.31 9.96
N LEU A 338 21.11 -26.26 8.76
CA LEU A 338 21.03 -25.15 7.79
C LEU A 338 19.79 -25.19 6.88
N SER A 339 18.66 -25.74 7.31
CA SER A 339 17.61 -26.04 6.33
C SER A 339 16.20 -26.10 6.89
N PHE A 340 15.71 -25.13 7.69
CA PHE A 340 14.29 -25.20 8.08
C PHE A 340 13.58 -23.92 8.56
N ILE A 341 13.96 -22.70 8.15
CA ILE A 341 13.19 -21.51 8.62
C ILE A 341 12.95 -20.46 7.53
N LEU A 342 12.30 -20.85 6.42
CA LEU A 342 11.56 -19.89 5.59
C LEU A 342 10.17 -20.39 5.15
N VAL A 343 9.80 -21.64 5.53
CA VAL A 343 8.54 -22.27 5.12
C VAL A 343 7.40 -22.11 6.15
N SER A 344 7.67 -21.66 7.39
CA SER A 344 6.68 -21.73 8.48
C SER A 344 6.11 -20.41 9.00
N THR A 345 6.28 -19.27 8.33
CA THR A 345 5.70 -18.00 8.82
C THR A 345 4.29 -17.70 8.29
N SER A 346 3.61 -18.67 7.64
CA SER A 346 2.22 -18.52 7.19
C SER A 346 1.16 -18.95 8.22
N SER A 347 1.53 -19.24 9.47
CA SER A 347 0.59 -19.73 10.48
C SER A 347 1.00 -19.35 11.89
N MET A 348 0.81 -18.08 12.25
CA MET A 348 0.72 -17.71 13.67
C MET A 348 -0.44 -16.73 13.83
N ASP A 349 -1.43 -17.18 14.60
CA ASP A 349 -2.60 -16.45 15.06
C ASP A 349 -2.14 -15.34 16.03
N ILE A 350 -2.51 -14.09 15.75
CA ILE A 350 -2.29 -12.93 16.63
C ILE A 350 -3.00 -13.13 18.00
N LYS A 351 -4.00 -14.02 18.06
CA LYS A 351 -4.69 -14.39 19.32
C LYS A 351 -3.80 -15.14 20.33
N TYR A 352 -2.69 -15.77 19.92
CA TYR A 352 -1.77 -16.42 20.86
C TYR A 352 -0.93 -15.43 21.67
N LEU A 353 -0.73 -14.20 21.17
CA LEU A 353 -0.01 -13.14 21.91
C LEU A 353 -0.91 -12.43 22.92
N LEU A 354 -2.20 -12.26 22.60
CA LEU A 354 -3.18 -11.66 23.52
C LEU A 354 -3.65 -12.64 24.62
N GLY A 355 -3.72 -13.94 24.32
CA GLY A 355 -4.10 -14.95 25.32
C GLY A 355 -3.08 -15.09 26.45
N ASN A 356 -1.78 -15.13 26.13
CA ASN A 356 -0.72 -15.29 27.14
C ASN A 356 -0.45 -14.02 27.96
N ALA A 357 -0.80 -12.83 27.45
CA ALA A 357 -0.68 -11.59 28.21
C ALA A 357 -1.71 -11.51 29.35
N ILE A 358 -2.89 -12.10 29.18
CA ILE A 358 -3.95 -12.12 30.21
C ILE A 358 -3.70 -13.22 31.25
N THR A 359 -3.05 -14.33 30.88
CA THR A 359 -2.73 -15.42 31.83
C THR A 359 -1.50 -15.14 32.71
N GLN A 360 -0.66 -14.14 32.37
CA GLN A 360 0.48 -13.74 33.19
C GLN A 360 0.19 -12.54 34.13
N LEU A 361 -1.02 -12.00 34.11
CA LEU A 361 -1.47 -10.92 35.02
C LEU A 361 -2.42 -11.39 36.14
N THR A 362 -2.56 -12.70 36.32
CA THR A 362 -3.30 -13.33 37.44
C THR A 362 -2.42 -14.15 38.38
N LEU A 363 -1.11 -13.90 38.38
CA LEU A 363 -0.17 -14.52 39.32
C LEU A 363 0.81 -13.53 39.95
N PHE A 364 0.35 -12.31 40.22
CA PHE A 364 0.78 -11.48 41.35
C PHE A 364 -0.35 -10.51 41.73
#